data_AF-A0A2T0UGK5-F1
#
_entry.id   AF-A0A2T0UGK5-F1
#
_cell.length_a   1.000
_cell.length_b   1.000
_cell.length_c   1.000
_cell.angle_alpha   90.00
_cell.angle_beta   90.00
_cell.angle_gamma   90.00
#
_symmetry.space_group_name_H-M   'P 1'
#
loop_
_entity.id
_entity.type
_entity.pdbx_description
1 polymer ?
#
loop_
_entity_poly.entity_id
_entity_poly.type
_entity_poly.pdbx_seq_one_letter_code
_entity_poly.pdbx_strand_id
1 'polypeptide(L)'
;LPVQSNPIGPMKRPIRITRVRMTDLTPITYAETAHTSEKFLWPRSEPCHHGKRFRLTAASGQRLAPRNPTISIPPVAKGLKLIPPAQLRAIESKPDFSPRPKGYQQYPIRMDEECLRYSSQTKLGFIFGVVRALGMVGFFLALFAAFVSVVAVFFASQSSQSNFNYNEMLSDLIPVYIYILGFCLLMWGGVRLIYRSFPNFAAGFQPGPMWELNRRTGMVTVFTNSAKKSTAWKVAHDLPFHEFDCYLQSSPTSQGIAQYNLSLVHYSVEAHVALVGMFGVTSRLDQLAAWDMVQHYMDTSQPLPDIPVFEMYRSLDPTTVEVDKETGRPPRFWRDMDDTTFNQKITELQDRLSAFYYG
;
A
#
# COMPACT_ATOMS: atom_id res chain seq x y z
N LEU A 1 1.65 -2.59 -2.17
CA LEU A 1 1.55 -2.50 -0.69
C LEU A 1 2.68 -3.32 -0.11
N PRO A 2 3.35 -2.92 0.98
CA PRO A 2 4.15 -3.90 1.69
C PRO A 2 3.13 -4.90 2.23
N VAL A 3 2.97 -6.04 1.56
CA VAL A 3 2.43 -7.21 2.22
C VAL A 3 3.36 -7.41 3.39
N GLN A 4 2.82 -7.13 4.57
CA GLN A 4 3.57 -7.20 5.80
C GLN A 4 4.04 -8.64 5.99
N SER A 5 5.25 -8.91 5.52
CA SER A 5 6.23 -9.63 6.29
C SER A 5 6.63 -8.76 7.49
N ASN A 6 5.68 -8.47 8.39
CA ASN A 6 6.09 -8.18 9.75
C ASN A 6 6.38 -9.54 10.39
N PRO A 7 7.61 -9.78 10.87
CA PRO A 7 7.94 -10.99 11.58
C PRO A 7 7.20 -10.91 12.91
N ILE A 8 6.16 -11.72 13.08
CA ILE A 8 5.79 -12.14 14.42
C ILE A 8 6.97 -12.98 14.90
N GLY A 9 7.92 -12.32 15.56
CA GLY A 9 8.91 -12.99 16.39
C GLY A 9 8.16 -13.86 17.41
N PRO A 10 8.73 -15.01 17.78
CA PRO A 10 7.99 -16.09 18.41
C PRO A 10 7.35 -15.59 19.72
N MET A 11 6.02 -15.76 19.84
CA MET A 11 5.37 -15.76 21.14
C MET A 11 5.93 -16.92 21.96
N LYS A 12 7.02 -16.70 22.68
CA LYS A 12 7.52 -17.62 23.72
C LYS A 12 6.61 -17.52 24.95
N ARG A 13 5.47 -18.20 24.93
CA ARG A 13 4.86 -18.81 26.13
C ARG A 13 4.16 -20.12 25.70
N PRO A 14 4.50 -21.27 26.29
CA PRO A 14 3.89 -22.54 25.93
C PRO A 14 2.47 -22.56 26.51
N ILE A 15 1.47 -22.26 25.69
CA ILE A 15 0.08 -22.47 26.05
C ILE A 15 -0.34 -23.81 25.47
N ARG A 16 -0.71 -24.71 26.39
CA ARG A 16 -1.28 -26.04 26.22
C ARG A 16 -1.97 -26.25 24.87
N ILE A 17 -1.49 -27.27 24.15
CA ILE A 17 -2.11 -27.82 22.94
C ILE A 17 -3.58 -28.12 23.24
N THR A 18 -4.46 -27.27 22.73
CA THR A 18 -5.87 -27.59 22.54
C THR A 18 -6.11 -27.40 21.04
N ARG A 19 -6.22 -28.50 20.29
CA ARG A 19 -6.67 -28.46 18.89
C ARG A 19 -8.06 -27.83 18.86
N VAL A 20 -8.14 -26.53 18.59
CA VAL A 20 -9.42 -25.82 18.39
C VAL A 20 -9.47 -25.28 16.97
N ARG A 21 -10.06 -26.13 16.13
CA ARG A 21 -10.90 -25.96 14.94
C ARG A 21 -10.64 -24.78 13.97
N MET A 22 -10.66 -25.18 12.70
CA MET A 22 -10.64 -24.45 11.43
C MET A 22 -11.15 -23.00 11.52
N THR A 23 -10.36 -22.06 10.99
CA THR A 23 -10.85 -20.74 10.58
C THR A 23 -11.99 -20.93 9.60
N ASP A 24 -13.07 -20.16 9.75
CA ASP A 24 -14.24 -20.25 8.88
C ASP A 24 -13.89 -19.81 7.45
N LEU A 25 -13.78 -20.78 6.54
CA LEU A 25 -13.48 -20.58 5.12
C LEU A 25 -14.74 -20.70 4.26
N THR A 26 -15.92 -20.45 4.84
CA THR A 26 -17.14 -20.35 4.04
C THR A 26 -17.07 -19.13 3.13
N PRO A 27 -17.53 -19.26 1.88
CA PRO A 27 -17.71 -18.10 1.01
C PRO A 27 -18.61 -17.04 1.65
N ILE A 28 -18.35 -15.79 1.34
CA ILE A 28 -19.17 -14.67 1.80
C ILE A 28 -20.55 -14.72 1.12
N THR A 29 -21.54 -14.12 1.78
CA THR A 29 -22.87 -13.91 1.20
C THR A 29 -23.09 -12.41 1.00
N TYR A 30 -23.42 -12.00 -0.22
CA TYR A 30 -23.72 -10.60 -0.52
C TYR A 30 -25.03 -10.17 0.13
N ALA A 31 -25.06 -8.93 0.62
CA ALA A 31 -26.32 -8.30 1.02
C ALA A 31 -27.11 -7.87 -0.23
N GLU A 32 -28.41 -7.67 -0.09
CA GLU A 32 -29.26 -7.12 -1.17
C GLU A 32 -28.79 -5.71 -1.61
N THR A 33 -28.14 -4.99 -0.71
CA THR A 33 -27.58 -3.66 -0.97
C THR A 33 -26.26 -3.69 -1.75
N ALA A 34 -25.64 -4.87 -1.94
CA ALA A 34 -24.34 -5.02 -2.59
C ALA A 34 -24.28 -4.32 -3.95
N HIS A 35 -23.10 -3.79 -4.29
CA HIS A 35 -22.97 -2.93 -5.44
C HIS A 35 -22.88 -3.74 -6.74
N THR A 36 -23.58 -3.26 -7.77
CA THR A 36 -23.46 -3.73 -9.15
C THR A 36 -23.22 -2.52 -10.06
N SER A 37 -22.54 -2.72 -11.19
CA SER A 37 -22.20 -1.64 -12.13
C SER A 37 -23.41 -0.82 -12.60
N GLU A 38 -24.58 -1.46 -12.70
CA GLU A 38 -25.84 -0.83 -13.08
C GLU A 38 -26.32 0.24 -12.09
N LYS A 39 -25.97 0.11 -10.79
CA LYS A 39 -26.38 1.08 -9.77
C LYS A 39 -25.76 2.47 -9.99
N PHE A 40 -24.68 2.57 -10.77
CA PHE A 40 -24.15 3.87 -11.17
C PHE A 40 -25.06 4.66 -12.12
N LEU A 41 -26.01 3.98 -12.78
CA LEU A 41 -26.99 4.61 -13.66
C LEU A 41 -28.20 5.17 -12.89
N TRP A 42 -28.32 4.87 -11.60
CA TRP A 42 -29.44 5.35 -10.79
C TRP A 42 -29.40 6.87 -10.62
N PRO A 43 -30.56 7.54 -10.69
CA PRO A 43 -30.62 8.98 -10.51
C PRO A 43 -30.16 9.36 -9.09
N ARG A 44 -29.46 10.48 -8.97
CA ARG A 44 -29.10 11.06 -7.68
C ARG A 44 -30.38 11.60 -7.02
N SER A 45 -30.59 11.27 -5.75
CA SER A 45 -31.77 11.71 -4.99
C SER A 45 -31.70 13.18 -4.57
N GLU A 46 -30.49 13.73 -4.41
CA GLU A 46 -30.25 15.08 -3.91
C GLU A 46 -29.29 15.88 -4.81
N PRO A 47 -29.31 17.22 -4.76
CA PRO A 47 -28.28 18.04 -5.37
C PRO A 47 -26.97 18.03 -4.58
N CYS A 48 -25.90 18.54 -5.19
CA CYS A 48 -24.60 18.66 -4.56
C CYS A 48 -24.57 19.79 -3.52
N HIS A 49 -24.17 19.49 -2.28
CA HIS A 49 -24.11 20.44 -1.17
C HIS A 49 -22.68 20.75 -0.70
N HIS A 50 -21.66 20.47 -1.52
CA HIS A 50 -20.26 20.66 -1.14
C HIS A 50 -19.87 22.13 -0.96
N GLY A 51 -19.19 22.43 0.15
CA GLY A 51 -18.56 23.72 0.37
C GLY A 51 -17.40 23.98 -0.60
N LYS A 52 -17.12 25.27 -0.86
CA LYS A 52 -16.04 25.69 -1.78
C LYS A 52 -14.67 25.09 -1.42
N ARG A 53 -14.33 25.04 -0.13
CA ARG A 53 -13.05 24.47 0.35
C ARG A 53 -12.97 22.97 0.11
N PHE A 54 -14.07 22.25 0.32
CA PHE A 54 -14.14 20.81 0.09
C PHE A 54 -13.97 20.49 -1.40
N ARG A 55 -14.64 21.26 -2.28
CA ARG A 55 -14.47 21.12 -3.73
C ARG A 55 -13.04 21.34 -4.22
N LEU A 56 -12.33 22.31 -3.64
CA LEU A 56 -10.93 22.59 -4.01
C LEU A 56 -9.93 21.56 -3.48
N THR A 57 -10.30 20.76 -2.48
CA THR A 57 -9.38 19.82 -1.82
C THR A 57 -9.68 18.37 -2.17
N ALA A 58 -10.93 17.92 -2.02
CA ALA A 58 -11.34 16.53 -2.24
C ALA A 58 -11.87 16.31 -3.68
N ALA A 59 -12.78 17.16 -4.15
CA ALA A 59 -13.33 17.07 -5.51
C ALA A 59 -12.57 17.91 -6.55
N SER A 60 -11.25 18.01 -6.39
CA SER A 60 -10.38 18.71 -7.33
C SER A 60 -9.98 17.80 -8.49
N GLY A 61 -9.69 18.38 -9.66
CA GLY A 61 -9.22 17.63 -10.83
C GLY A 61 -10.33 17.05 -11.71
N GLN A 62 -9.99 16.01 -12.47
CA GLN A 62 -10.88 15.42 -13.48
C GLN A 62 -11.80 14.38 -12.82
N ARG A 63 -13.12 14.56 -12.93
CA ARG A 63 -14.08 13.50 -12.58
C ARG A 63 -13.99 12.36 -13.59
N LEU A 64 -13.82 11.14 -13.10
CA LEU A 64 -13.81 9.91 -13.90
C LEU A 64 -15.23 9.36 -14.02
N ALA A 65 -15.61 8.96 -15.22
CA ALA A 65 -16.89 8.30 -15.44
C ALA A 65 -16.86 6.87 -14.84
N PRO A 66 -17.94 6.42 -14.20
CA PRO A 66 -18.08 5.01 -13.85
C PRO A 66 -18.29 4.16 -15.11
N ARG A 67 -17.96 2.88 -15.04
CA ARG A 67 -18.12 1.92 -16.15
C ARG A 67 -19.30 0.99 -15.92
N ASN A 68 -20.03 0.70 -17.00
CA ASN A 68 -21.03 -0.35 -17.04
C ASN A 68 -20.97 -1.08 -18.39
N PRO A 69 -20.52 -2.35 -18.46
CA PRO A 69 -20.02 -3.18 -17.36
C PRO A 69 -18.65 -2.73 -16.84
N THR A 70 -18.25 -3.21 -15.66
CA THR A 70 -16.88 -3.00 -15.16
C THR A 70 -15.86 -3.81 -15.95
N ILE A 71 -14.60 -3.38 -15.92
CA ILE A 71 -13.51 -3.98 -16.70
C ILE A 71 -12.43 -4.50 -15.77
N SER A 72 -11.96 -5.73 -16.02
CA SER A 72 -10.88 -6.37 -15.27
C SER A 72 -9.50 -6.01 -15.83
N ILE A 73 -9.02 -4.78 -15.57
CA ILE A 73 -7.66 -4.34 -15.91
C ILE A 73 -7.02 -3.75 -14.64
N PRO A 74 -6.24 -4.54 -13.86
CA PRO A 74 -5.64 -4.07 -12.63
C PRO A 74 -4.41 -3.18 -12.86
N PRO A 75 -4.05 -2.29 -11.90
CA PRO A 75 -2.85 -1.48 -11.97
C PRO A 75 -1.58 -2.34 -11.80
N VAL A 76 -0.62 -2.18 -12.71
CA VAL A 76 0.59 -3.01 -12.76
C VAL A 76 1.60 -2.62 -11.69
N ALA A 77 1.86 -1.32 -11.51
CA ALA A 77 2.92 -0.82 -10.62
C ALA A 77 2.66 -1.08 -9.12
N LYS A 78 1.38 -1.01 -8.70
CA LYS A 78 0.98 -1.06 -7.28
C LYS A 78 0.19 -2.32 -6.85
N GLY A 79 -0.21 -3.16 -7.82
CA GLY A 79 -0.84 -4.47 -7.57
C GLY A 79 0.14 -5.63 -7.77
N LEU A 80 0.56 -5.83 -9.02
CA LEU A 80 1.32 -7.01 -9.46
C LEU A 80 2.80 -6.97 -9.09
N LYS A 81 3.51 -5.86 -9.34
CA LYS A 81 4.97 -5.77 -9.10
C LYS A 81 5.40 -5.87 -7.63
N LEU A 82 4.46 -5.75 -6.69
CA LEU A 82 4.81 -5.70 -5.26
C LEU A 82 4.91 -7.06 -4.59
N ILE A 83 4.39 -8.10 -5.22
CA ILE A 83 4.33 -9.44 -4.60
C ILE A 83 4.70 -10.48 -5.66
N PRO A 84 5.99 -10.80 -5.81
CA PRO A 84 6.43 -11.84 -6.72
C PRO A 84 5.95 -13.23 -6.24
N PRO A 85 5.86 -14.22 -7.15
CA PRO A 85 5.45 -15.59 -6.82
C PRO A 85 6.27 -16.21 -5.67
N ALA A 86 7.58 -15.98 -5.63
CA ALA A 86 8.45 -16.42 -4.55
C ALA A 86 8.01 -15.90 -3.17
N GLN A 87 7.54 -14.65 -3.09
CA GLN A 87 7.06 -14.08 -1.85
C GLN A 87 5.71 -14.68 -1.44
N LEU A 88 4.81 -14.96 -2.38
CA LEU A 88 3.56 -15.67 -2.08
C LEU A 88 3.82 -17.05 -1.47
N ARG A 89 4.73 -17.82 -2.08
CA ARG A 89 5.13 -19.14 -1.58
C ARG A 89 5.74 -19.06 -0.18
N ALA A 90 6.57 -18.04 0.08
CA ALA A 90 7.16 -17.80 1.40
C ALA A 90 6.13 -17.36 2.47
N ILE A 91 5.01 -16.76 2.07
CA ILE A 91 3.91 -16.41 2.97
C ILE A 91 3.08 -17.66 3.28
N GLU A 92 2.77 -18.46 2.25
CA GLU A 92 2.00 -19.70 2.37
C GLU A 92 2.72 -20.77 3.20
N SER A 93 4.06 -20.84 3.13
CA SER A 93 4.85 -21.82 3.90
C SER A 93 4.90 -21.55 5.40
N LYS A 94 4.33 -20.44 5.88
CA LYS A 94 4.28 -20.14 7.31
C LYS A 94 3.26 -21.04 8.02
N PRO A 95 3.59 -21.61 9.20
CA PRO A 95 2.75 -22.60 9.87
C PRO A 95 1.37 -22.07 10.31
N ASP A 96 1.25 -20.77 10.56
CA ASP A 96 0.00 -20.11 10.98
C ASP A 96 -0.72 -19.38 9.84
N PHE A 97 -0.37 -19.68 8.60
CA PHE A 97 -0.98 -19.04 7.44
C PHE A 97 -2.44 -19.47 7.26
N SER A 98 -3.34 -18.49 7.27
CA SER A 98 -4.74 -18.65 6.87
C SER A 98 -5.17 -17.36 6.18
N PRO A 99 -6.03 -17.42 5.13
CA PRO A 99 -6.65 -16.23 4.56
C PRO A 99 -7.42 -15.41 5.61
N ARG A 100 -8.08 -16.08 6.58
CA ARG A 100 -8.86 -15.45 7.65
C ARG A 100 -8.27 -15.77 9.04
N PRO A 101 -7.16 -15.13 9.44
CA PRO A 101 -6.57 -15.35 10.76
C PRO A 101 -7.49 -14.82 11.86
N LYS A 102 -7.44 -15.39 13.07
CA LYS A 102 -8.33 -14.97 14.17
C LYS A 102 -8.17 -13.47 14.48
N GLY A 103 -9.28 -12.74 14.53
CA GLY A 103 -9.30 -11.30 14.81
C GLY A 103 -8.98 -10.41 13.60
N TYR A 104 -8.90 -10.97 12.39
CA TYR A 104 -8.64 -10.19 11.17
C TYR A 104 -9.61 -9.02 10.96
N GLN A 105 -10.85 -9.15 11.44
CA GLN A 105 -11.86 -8.09 11.34
C GLN A 105 -11.46 -6.80 12.07
N GLN A 106 -10.57 -6.89 13.07
CA GLN A 106 -10.05 -5.73 13.81
C GLN A 106 -8.76 -5.15 13.19
N TYR A 107 -8.27 -5.71 12.08
CA TYR A 107 -7.09 -5.16 11.44
C TYR A 107 -7.43 -3.83 10.76
N PRO A 108 -6.65 -2.76 11.01
CA PRO A 108 -6.90 -1.44 10.45
C PRO A 108 -6.58 -1.36 8.95
N ILE A 109 -5.88 -2.36 8.41
CA ILE A 109 -5.58 -2.51 6.98
C ILE A 109 -6.03 -3.91 6.57
N ARG A 110 -6.87 -3.99 5.55
CA ARG A 110 -7.37 -5.25 4.97
C ARG A 110 -7.51 -5.10 3.46
N MET A 111 -7.23 -6.18 2.76
CA MET A 111 -7.48 -6.31 1.34
C MET A 111 -7.83 -7.77 1.09
N ASP A 112 -9.11 -8.08 1.26
CA ASP A 112 -9.68 -9.42 1.21
C ASP A 112 -10.94 -9.43 0.31
N GLU A 113 -11.65 -10.54 0.26
CA GLU A 113 -12.93 -10.68 -0.47
C GLU A 113 -14.07 -9.83 0.11
N GLU A 114 -14.00 -9.48 1.40
CA GLU A 114 -15.09 -8.77 2.08
C GLU A 114 -14.97 -7.25 1.90
N CYS A 115 -13.76 -6.72 2.12
CA CYS A 115 -13.51 -5.29 2.13
C CYS A 115 -12.09 -4.85 1.76
N LEU A 116 -11.99 -3.63 1.24
CA LEU A 116 -10.75 -2.86 1.14
C LEU A 116 -10.72 -1.85 2.27
N ARG A 117 -9.78 -2.01 3.20
CA ARG A 117 -9.62 -1.12 4.34
C ARG A 117 -8.22 -0.58 4.41
N TYR A 118 -8.10 0.72 4.63
CA TYR A 118 -6.81 1.39 4.71
C TYR A 118 -6.64 2.21 5.98
N SER A 119 -5.40 2.21 6.48
CA SER A 119 -4.94 3.09 7.55
C SER A 119 -3.52 3.56 7.25
N SER A 120 -3.19 4.78 7.70
CA SER A 120 -1.87 5.36 7.51
C SER A 120 -0.88 4.88 8.58
N GLN A 121 0.41 5.07 8.33
CA GLN A 121 1.43 4.87 9.36
C GLN A 121 1.34 5.96 10.43
N THR A 122 1.78 5.65 11.64
CA THR A 122 1.94 6.67 12.68
C THR A 122 3.01 7.69 12.29
N LYS A 123 2.84 8.94 12.72
CA LYS A 123 3.84 9.99 12.50
C LYS A 123 5.21 9.60 13.07
N LEU A 124 5.21 8.90 14.22
CA LEU A 124 6.43 8.37 14.83
C LEU A 124 7.09 7.31 13.95
N GLY A 125 6.33 6.37 13.39
CA GLY A 125 6.88 5.38 12.48
C GLY A 125 7.50 5.99 11.22
N PHE A 126 6.87 7.04 10.67
CA PHE A 126 7.46 7.83 9.59
C PHE A 126 8.77 8.50 10.01
N ILE A 127 8.81 9.16 11.18
CA ILE A 127 10.03 9.80 11.70
C ILE A 127 11.16 8.79 11.90
N PHE A 128 10.89 7.64 12.52
CA PHE A 128 11.90 6.58 12.68
C PHE A 128 12.41 6.08 11.33
N GLY A 129 11.52 5.92 10.34
CA GLY A 129 11.91 5.57 8.98
C GLY A 129 12.86 6.59 8.35
N VAL A 130 12.56 7.89 8.49
CA VAL A 130 13.41 8.99 8.00
C VAL A 130 14.76 9.02 8.71
N VAL A 131 14.79 8.93 10.04
CA VAL A 131 16.04 8.92 10.83
C VAL A 131 16.92 7.73 10.44
N ARG A 132 16.33 6.55 10.24
CA ARG A 132 17.06 5.36 9.79
C ARG A 132 17.67 5.56 8.40
N ALA A 133 16.90 6.13 7.46
CA ALA A 133 17.34 6.37 6.09
C ALA A 133 18.46 7.42 6.05
N LEU A 134 18.30 8.54 6.76
CA LEU A 134 19.32 9.59 6.88
C LEU A 134 20.59 9.06 7.54
N GLY A 135 20.47 8.25 8.59
CA GLY A 135 21.62 7.60 9.22
C GLY A 135 22.37 6.67 8.28
N MET A 136 21.64 5.87 7.48
CA MET A 136 22.24 4.97 6.50
C MET A 136 22.94 5.73 5.36
N VAL A 137 22.26 6.72 4.75
CA VAL A 137 22.82 7.53 3.66
C VAL A 137 24.02 8.35 4.16
N GLY A 138 23.88 8.99 5.33
CA GLY A 138 24.96 9.74 5.96
C GLY A 138 26.18 8.87 6.26
N PHE A 139 25.99 7.63 6.71
CA PHE A 139 27.08 6.69 6.97
C PHE A 139 27.90 6.40 5.70
N PHE A 140 27.25 6.02 4.60
CA PHE A 140 27.95 5.72 3.34
C PHE A 140 28.56 6.96 2.70
N LEU A 141 27.90 8.11 2.80
CA LEU A 141 28.44 9.38 2.30
C LEU A 141 29.68 9.81 3.10
N ALA A 142 29.66 9.66 4.42
CA ALA A 142 30.80 9.95 5.29
C ALA A 142 31.98 9.00 5.01
N LEU A 143 31.72 7.71 4.77
CA LEU A 143 32.76 6.76 4.34
C LEU A 143 33.39 7.15 3.00
N PHE A 144 32.56 7.55 2.03
CA PHE A 144 33.05 8.01 0.73
C PHE A 144 33.88 9.29 0.87
N ALA A 145 33.39 10.27 1.63
CA ALA A 145 34.12 11.50 1.89
C ALA A 145 35.45 11.25 2.63
N ALA A 146 35.46 10.35 3.61
CA ALA A 146 36.67 9.93 4.31
C ALA A 146 37.67 9.30 3.32
N PHE A 147 37.23 8.40 2.45
CA PHE A 147 38.07 7.81 1.42
C PHE A 147 38.66 8.86 0.47
N VAL A 148 37.84 9.78 -0.05
CA VAL A 148 38.30 10.88 -0.92
C VAL A 148 39.29 11.78 -0.19
N SER A 149 39.07 12.09 1.09
CA SER A 149 39.98 12.91 1.88
C SER A 149 41.34 12.24 2.07
N VAL A 150 41.39 10.93 2.30
CA VAL A 150 42.64 10.17 2.40
C VAL A 150 43.38 10.13 1.05
N VAL A 151 42.65 9.92 -0.04
CA VAL A 151 43.23 9.96 -1.40
C VAL A 151 43.78 11.35 -1.72
N ALA A 152 43.07 12.42 -1.36
CA ALA A 152 43.53 13.79 -1.55
C ALA A 152 44.81 14.08 -0.76
N VAL A 153 44.88 13.64 0.50
CA VAL A 153 46.10 13.72 1.33
C VAL A 153 47.26 12.97 0.68
N PHE A 154 47.00 11.76 0.14
CA PHE A 154 48.01 10.96 -0.54
C PHE A 154 48.55 11.64 -1.81
N PHE A 155 47.69 12.22 -2.65
CA PHE A 155 48.17 12.96 -3.83
C PHE A 155 48.91 14.24 -3.45
N ALA A 156 48.46 14.94 -2.40
CA ALA A 156 49.15 16.10 -1.87
C ALA A 156 50.56 15.74 -1.34
N SER A 157 50.73 14.58 -0.69
CA SER A 157 52.04 14.12 -0.21
C SER A 157 53.02 13.77 -1.33
N GLN A 158 52.53 13.40 -2.51
CA GLN A 158 53.38 13.15 -3.69
C GLN A 158 53.80 14.44 -4.42
N SER A 159 53.16 15.58 -4.11
CA SER A 159 53.45 16.84 -4.78
C SER A 159 54.72 17.51 -4.19
N SER A 160 55.75 17.68 -5.03
CA SER A 160 57.08 18.17 -4.63
C SER A 160 57.13 19.65 -4.22
N GLN A 161 55.99 20.34 -4.17
CA GLN A 161 55.92 21.80 -4.14
C GLN A 161 55.42 22.38 -2.81
N SER A 162 55.26 21.56 -1.76
CA SER A 162 54.48 22.00 -0.61
C SER A 162 55.03 21.51 0.74
N ASN A 163 55.25 22.43 1.68
CA ASN A 163 55.55 22.18 3.10
C ASN A 163 54.28 21.68 3.86
N PHE A 164 53.48 20.80 3.25
CA PHE A 164 52.24 20.33 3.85
C PHE A 164 52.50 19.28 4.92
N ASN A 165 52.12 19.59 6.16
CA ASN A 165 52.18 18.64 7.27
C ASN A 165 50.95 17.71 7.25
N TYR A 166 51.04 16.63 6.49
CA TYR A 166 49.97 15.65 6.32
C TYR A 166 49.56 14.96 7.62
N ASN A 167 50.49 14.80 8.58
CA ASN A 167 50.21 14.16 9.86
C ASN A 167 49.27 15.00 10.74
N GLU A 168 49.48 16.32 10.79
CA GLU A 168 48.60 17.26 11.50
C GLU A 168 47.19 17.22 10.90
N MET A 169 47.09 17.31 9.58
CA MET A 169 45.82 17.29 8.87
C MET A 169 45.04 15.97 9.07
N LEU A 170 45.72 14.82 9.02
CA LEU A 170 45.08 13.54 9.33
C LEU A 170 44.65 13.45 10.80
N SER A 171 45.46 13.97 11.72
CA SER A 171 45.14 13.96 13.16
C SER A 171 43.90 14.77 13.51
N ASP A 172 43.61 15.84 12.76
CA ASP A 172 42.39 16.64 12.90
C ASP A 172 41.18 16.02 12.18
N LEU A 173 41.38 15.41 11.01
CA LEU A 173 40.29 14.84 10.21
C LEU A 173 39.74 13.52 10.76
N ILE A 174 40.62 12.64 11.24
CA ILE A 174 40.25 11.32 11.78
C ILE A 174 39.18 11.42 12.89
N PRO A 175 39.34 12.23 13.96
CA PRO A 175 38.34 12.32 15.03
C PRO A 175 37.01 12.86 14.51
N VAL A 176 37.03 13.83 13.58
CA VAL A 176 35.81 14.36 12.95
C VAL A 176 35.03 13.26 12.24
N TYR A 177 35.70 12.45 11.40
CA TYR A 177 35.05 11.34 10.72
C TYR A 177 34.58 10.25 11.70
N ILE A 178 35.32 9.97 12.76
CA ILE A 178 34.90 9.03 13.82
C ILE A 178 33.59 9.50 14.47
N TYR A 179 33.48 10.78 14.83
CA TYR A 179 32.25 11.33 15.42
C TYR A 179 31.08 11.27 14.45
N ILE A 180 31.28 11.65 13.19
CA ILE A 180 30.23 11.61 12.15
C ILE A 180 29.77 10.17 11.91
N LEU A 181 30.71 9.24 11.69
CA LEU A 181 30.40 7.82 11.46
C LEU A 181 29.71 7.21 12.68
N GLY A 182 30.19 7.50 13.89
CA GLY A 182 29.58 7.06 15.14
C GLY A 182 28.14 7.55 15.27
N PHE A 183 27.88 8.84 15.02
CA PHE A 183 26.53 9.40 15.05
C PHE A 183 25.60 8.79 14.00
N CYS A 184 26.07 8.64 12.75
CA CYS A 184 25.30 7.99 11.69
C CYS A 184 24.98 6.53 12.02
N LEU A 185 25.93 5.80 12.63
CA LEU A 185 25.76 4.41 13.03
C LEU A 185 24.79 4.29 14.22
N LEU A 186 24.82 5.24 15.17
CA LEU A 186 23.82 5.32 16.25
C LEU A 186 22.40 5.56 15.70
N MET A 187 22.23 6.47 14.74
CA MET A 187 20.92 6.69 14.12
C MET A 187 20.44 5.46 13.33
N TRP A 188 21.30 4.86 12.52
CA TRP A 188 20.95 3.70 11.69
C TRP A 188 20.72 2.44 12.53
N GLY A 189 21.70 2.09 13.37
CA GLY A 189 21.69 0.91 14.23
C GLY A 189 20.72 1.03 15.40
N GLY A 190 20.65 2.19 16.05
CA GLY A 190 19.74 2.46 17.16
C GLY A 190 18.28 2.33 16.74
N VAL A 191 17.90 2.93 15.60
CA VAL A 191 16.54 2.76 15.07
C VAL A 191 16.28 1.30 14.65
N ARG A 192 17.26 0.61 14.05
CA ARG A 192 17.11 -0.82 13.72
C ARG A 192 16.90 -1.69 14.96
N LEU A 193 17.56 -1.36 16.07
CA LEU A 193 17.38 -2.03 17.37
C LEU A 193 15.98 -1.74 17.94
N ILE A 194 15.50 -0.51 17.81
CA ILE A 194 14.13 -0.13 18.21
C ILE A 194 13.09 -0.91 17.42
N TYR A 195 13.25 -1.05 16.09
CA TYR A 195 12.36 -1.88 15.27
C TYR A 195 12.32 -3.34 15.72
N ARG A 196 13.48 -3.90 16.12
CA ARG A 196 13.58 -5.28 16.60
C ARG A 196 12.95 -5.46 17.98
N SER A 197 13.11 -4.49 18.87
CA SER A 197 12.69 -4.60 20.28
C SER A 197 11.22 -4.21 20.47
N PHE A 198 10.75 -3.19 19.76
CA PHE A 198 9.39 -2.65 19.88
C PHE A 198 8.78 -2.39 18.48
N PRO A 199 8.49 -3.45 17.71
CA PRO A 199 7.98 -3.32 16.34
C PRO A 199 6.67 -2.53 16.27
N ASN A 200 5.77 -2.73 17.23
CA ASN A 200 4.47 -2.03 17.28
C ASN A 200 4.60 -0.53 17.54
N PHE A 201 5.67 -0.10 18.21
CA PHE A 201 5.93 1.32 18.48
C PHE A 201 6.63 1.99 17.29
N ALA A 202 7.61 1.30 16.70
CA ALA A 202 8.46 1.84 15.65
C ALA A 202 7.84 1.77 14.24
N ALA A 203 6.99 0.76 13.98
CA ALA A 203 6.33 0.52 12.70
C ALA A 203 4.80 0.51 12.81
N GLY A 204 4.26 1.10 13.87
CA GLY A 204 2.82 1.08 14.14
C GLY A 204 2.01 1.85 13.09
N PHE A 205 0.84 1.31 12.76
CA PHE A 205 -0.21 2.02 12.04
C PHE A 205 -1.11 2.80 13.00
N GLN A 206 -1.94 3.68 12.45
CA GLN A 206 -2.96 4.34 13.25
C GLN A 206 -3.90 3.29 13.88
N PRO A 207 -4.42 3.56 15.10
CA PRO A 207 -5.24 2.61 15.85
C PRO A 207 -6.56 2.23 15.15
N GLY A 208 -7.06 3.10 14.26
CA GLY A 208 -8.26 2.84 13.47
C GLY A 208 -8.01 2.95 11.96
N PRO A 209 -8.93 2.41 11.15
CA PRO A 209 -8.96 2.67 9.71
C PRO A 209 -9.35 4.11 9.41
N MET A 210 -8.99 4.57 8.22
CA MET A 210 -9.47 5.85 7.66
C MET A 210 -10.76 5.66 6.88
N TRP A 211 -10.81 4.61 6.07
CA TRP A 211 -11.95 4.25 5.25
C TRP A 211 -11.99 2.75 4.99
N GLU A 212 -13.17 2.26 4.65
CA GLU A 212 -13.46 0.89 4.24
C GLU A 212 -14.42 0.90 3.06
N LEU A 213 -14.10 0.13 2.03
CA LEU A 213 -14.99 -0.19 0.92
C LEU A 213 -15.44 -1.64 1.12
N ASN A 214 -16.72 -1.86 1.38
CA ASN A 214 -17.24 -3.18 1.69
C ASN A 214 -17.95 -3.78 0.46
N ARG A 215 -17.35 -4.80 -0.14
CA ARG A 215 -17.91 -5.50 -1.30
C ARG A 215 -19.20 -6.23 -0.94
N ARG A 216 -19.26 -6.82 0.25
CA ARG A 216 -20.42 -7.60 0.73
C ARG A 216 -21.69 -6.74 0.84
N THR A 217 -21.57 -5.52 1.34
CA THR A 217 -22.72 -4.62 1.57
C THR A 217 -22.88 -3.56 0.49
N GLY A 218 -21.84 -3.27 -0.30
CA GLY A 218 -21.81 -2.16 -1.25
C GLY A 218 -21.62 -0.79 -0.60
N MET A 219 -21.24 -0.75 0.68
CA MET A 219 -21.12 0.48 1.47
C MET A 219 -19.68 0.99 1.53
N VAL A 220 -19.54 2.31 1.67
CA VAL A 220 -18.30 3.02 1.90
C VAL A 220 -18.37 3.65 3.28
N THR A 221 -17.58 3.10 4.19
CA THR A 221 -17.51 3.58 5.57
C THR A 221 -16.31 4.50 5.70
N VAL A 222 -16.55 5.78 6.00
CA VAL A 222 -15.53 6.76 6.33
C VAL A 222 -15.47 6.88 7.85
N PHE A 223 -14.30 6.63 8.42
CA PHE A 223 -14.10 6.72 9.86
C PHE A 223 -13.72 8.15 10.25
N THR A 224 -14.12 8.53 11.46
CA THR A 224 -13.64 9.75 12.10
C THR A 224 -12.13 9.65 12.37
N ASN A 225 -11.52 10.74 12.86
CA ASN A 225 -10.08 10.90 13.07
C ASN A 225 -9.38 9.62 13.57
N SER A 226 -8.75 8.90 12.63
CA SER A 226 -8.14 7.59 12.85
C SER A 226 -6.90 7.65 13.75
N ALA A 227 -6.29 8.83 13.92
CA ALA A 227 -5.09 9.00 14.71
C ALA A 227 -5.36 9.08 16.22
N LYS A 228 -6.57 9.47 16.63
CA LYS A 228 -6.95 9.53 18.04
C LYS A 228 -7.50 8.18 18.49
N LYS A 229 -6.86 7.54 19.48
CA LYS A 229 -7.31 6.25 20.04
C LYS A 229 -8.76 6.27 20.54
N SER A 230 -9.21 7.39 21.12
CA SER A 230 -10.59 7.57 21.62
C SER A 230 -11.66 7.56 20.53
N THR A 231 -11.26 7.88 19.30
CA THR A 231 -12.17 8.08 18.16
C THR A 231 -11.88 7.07 17.04
N ALA A 232 -10.84 6.24 17.21
CA ALA A 232 -10.54 5.11 16.35
C ALA A 232 -11.77 4.20 16.26
N TRP A 233 -12.13 3.78 15.04
CA TRP A 233 -13.31 2.95 14.73
C TRP A 233 -14.68 3.62 14.87
N LYS A 234 -14.76 4.89 15.28
CA LYS A 234 -16.03 5.63 15.23
C LYS A 234 -16.32 6.02 13.78
N VAL A 235 -17.43 5.52 13.25
CA VAL A 235 -17.93 5.82 11.90
C VAL A 235 -18.37 7.28 11.81
N ALA A 236 -17.90 7.99 10.78
CA ALA A 236 -18.35 9.35 10.47
C ALA A 236 -19.49 9.31 9.44
N HIS A 237 -19.30 8.54 8.37
CA HIS A 237 -20.25 8.36 7.29
C HIS A 237 -20.25 6.89 6.87
N ASP A 238 -21.42 6.37 6.55
CA ASP A 238 -21.60 5.06 5.95
C ASP A 238 -22.61 5.21 4.81
N LEU A 239 -22.10 5.24 3.58
CA LEU A 239 -22.86 5.68 2.40
C LEU A 239 -22.66 4.67 1.24
N PRO A 240 -23.66 4.46 0.37
CA PRO A 240 -23.55 3.51 -0.74
C PRO A 240 -22.42 3.87 -1.73
N PHE A 241 -21.69 2.88 -2.25
CA PHE A 241 -20.57 3.11 -3.17
C PHE A 241 -20.97 3.77 -4.48
N HIS A 242 -22.15 3.46 -5.02
CA HIS A 242 -22.62 4.08 -6.26
C HIS A 242 -22.81 5.60 -6.13
N GLU A 243 -22.95 6.14 -4.91
CA GLU A 243 -23.07 7.56 -4.60
C GLU A 243 -21.74 8.31 -4.58
N PHE A 244 -20.62 7.60 -4.67
CA PHE A 244 -19.30 8.21 -4.75
C PHE A 244 -18.89 8.46 -6.19
N ASP A 245 -18.43 9.68 -6.45
CA ASP A 245 -17.77 10.09 -7.67
C ASP A 245 -16.25 10.01 -7.49
N CYS A 246 -15.55 9.47 -8.49
CA CYS A 246 -14.10 9.37 -8.47
C CYS A 246 -13.46 10.58 -9.16
N TYR A 247 -12.53 11.23 -8.47
CA TYR A 247 -11.76 12.36 -8.94
C TYR A 247 -10.29 11.99 -9.08
N LEU A 248 -9.73 12.29 -10.25
CA LEU A 248 -8.32 12.20 -10.56
C LEU A 248 -7.65 13.53 -10.25
N GLN A 249 -6.91 13.58 -9.14
CA GLN A 249 -6.20 14.76 -8.69
C GLN A 249 -4.78 14.75 -9.25
N SER A 250 -4.31 15.91 -9.71
CA SER A 250 -2.92 16.11 -10.14
C SER A 250 -2.14 16.83 -9.05
N SER A 251 -0.96 16.33 -8.73
CA SER A 251 -0.01 16.95 -7.81
C SER A 251 1.34 17.08 -8.52
N PRO A 252 1.89 18.29 -8.68
CA PRO A 252 3.19 18.46 -9.29
C PRO A 252 4.28 17.93 -8.36
N THR A 253 5.25 17.22 -8.92
CA THR A 253 6.51 16.91 -8.24
C THR A 253 7.38 18.16 -8.13
N SER A 254 8.41 18.11 -7.28
CA SER A 254 9.46 19.14 -7.23
C SER A 254 10.18 19.35 -8.56
N GLN A 255 10.12 18.38 -9.48
CA GLN A 255 10.67 18.45 -10.83
C GLN A 255 9.65 18.90 -11.89
N GLY A 256 8.43 19.28 -11.49
CA GLY A 256 7.37 19.73 -12.41
C GLY A 256 6.64 18.61 -13.16
N ILE A 257 7.01 17.34 -12.96
CA ILE A 257 6.30 16.19 -13.51
C ILE A 257 4.97 16.02 -12.76
N ALA A 258 3.87 15.96 -13.50
CA ALA A 258 2.54 15.73 -12.93
C ALA A 258 2.42 14.27 -12.46
N GLN A 259 2.11 14.09 -11.18
CA GLN A 259 1.70 12.80 -10.65
C GLN A 259 0.23 12.83 -10.25
N TYR A 260 -0.39 11.66 -10.26
CA TYR A 260 -1.83 11.55 -10.07
C TYR A 260 -2.16 10.69 -8.85
N ASN A 261 -3.30 11.00 -8.22
CA ASN A 261 -3.91 10.17 -7.20
C ASN A 261 -5.44 10.17 -7.36
N LEU A 262 -6.10 9.18 -6.76
CA LEU A 262 -7.56 9.08 -6.74
C LEU A 262 -8.15 9.55 -5.41
N SER A 263 -9.27 10.25 -5.54
CA SER A 263 -10.14 10.67 -4.44
C SER A 263 -11.56 10.25 -4.74
N LEU A 264 -12.20 9.49 -3.84
CA LEU A 264 -13.64 9.23 -3.93
C LEU A 264 -14.37 10.25 -3.06
N VAL A 265 -15.37 10.89 -3.65
CA VAL A 265 -16.15 11.94 -3.02
C VAL A 265 -17.62 11.65 -3.20
N HIS A 266 -18.36 11.63 -2.10
CA HIS A 266 -19.80 11.44 -2.17
C HIS A 266 -20.48 12.64 -2.86
N TYR A 267 -21.50 12.43 -3.69
CA TYR A 267 -22.08 13.49 -4.54
C TYR A 267 -22.72 14.67 -3.76
N SER A 268 -23.34 14.40 -2.61
CA SER A 268 -24.06 15.40 -1.78
C SER A 268 -23.30 15.76 -0.49
N VAL A 269 -23.10 14.77 0.38
CA VAL A 269 -22.34 14.86 1.65
C VAL A 269 -20.84 15.09 1.45
N GLU A 270 -20.20 15.85 2.35
CA GLU A 270 -18.75 16.08 2.40
C GLU A 270 -17.96 14.85 2.93
N ALA A 271 -18.27 13.66 2.41
CA ALA A 271 -17.52 12.43 2.68
C ALA A 271 -16.41 12.25 1.63
N HIS A 272 -15.18 12.06 2.10
CA HIS A 272 -13.99 11.95 1.26
C HIS A 272 -13.14 10.73 1.63
N VAL A 273 -12.81 9.93 0.62
CA VAL A 273 -11.93 8.77 0.71
C VAL A 273 -10.71 9.01 -0.18
N ALA A 274 -9.56 9.25 0.46
CA ALA A 274 -8.28 9.38 -0.23
C ALA A 274 -7.68 8.00 -0.51
N LEU A 275 -7.64 7.59 -1.78
CA LEU A 275 -7.11 6.29 -2.19
C LEU A 275 -5.58 6.29 -2.37
N VAL A 276 -4.94 7.46 -2.25
CA VAL A 276 -3.49 7.64 -2.30
C VAL A 276 -2.72 6.72 -1.34
N GLY A 277 -3.32 6.37 -0.20
CA GLY A 277 -2.71 5.45 0.75
C GLY A 277 -2.52 4.03 0.19
N MET A 278 -3.49 3.55 -0.57
CA MET A 278 -3.51 2.21 -1.15
C MET A 278 -2.75 2.18 -2.47
N PHE A 279 -3.13 3.05 -3.41
CA PHE A 279 -2.58 3.08 -4.79
C PHE A 279 -1.39 4.02 -4.96
N GLY A 280 -1.10 4.89 -4.00
CA GLY A 280 0.01 5.84 -4.09
C GLY A 280 -0.25 6.97 -5.06
N VAL A 281 0.81 7.72 -5.29
CA VAL A 281 0.90 8.78 -6.28
C VAL A 281 1.71 8.22 -7.45
N THR A 282 1.10 8.06 -8.64
CA THR A 282 1.70 7.35 -9.78
C THR A 282 1.33 8.01 -11.11
N SER A 283 1.61 7.32 -12.23
CA SER A 283 1.21 7.74 -13.58
C SER A 283 -0.32 7.86 -13.69
N ARG A 284 -0.80 8.70 -14.62
CA ARG A 284 -2.24 8.82 -14.92
C ARG A 284 -2.86 7.47 -15.25
N LEU A 285 -2.16 6.71 -16.09
CA LEU A 285 -2.59 5.41 -16.60
C LEU A 285 -2.80 4.38 -15.47
N ASP A 286 -1.85 4.29 -14.53
CA ASP A 286 -1.99 3.43 -13.35
C ASP A 286 -3.17 3.84 -12.47
N GLN A 287 -3.45 5.14 -12.33
CA GLN A 287 -4.58 5.61 -11.53
C GLN A 287 -5.93 5.31 -12.21
N LEU A 288 -6.00 5.39 -13.55
CA LEU A 288 -7.20 4.97 -14.27
C LEU A 288 -7.47 3.46 -14.09
N ALA A 289 -6.43 2.63 -14.21
CA ALA A 289 -6.54 1.20 -13.95
C ALA A 289 -6.84 0.88 -12.47
N ALA A 290 -6.32 1.67 -11.53
CA ALA A 290 -6.67 1.54 -10.12
C ALA A 290 -8.17 1.83 -9.89
N TRP A 291 -8.73 2.83 -10.57
CA TRP A 291 -10.16 3.12 -10.50
C TRP A 291 -11.00 1.97 -11.10
N ASP A 292 -10.59 1.42 -12.25
CA ASP A 292 -11.25 0.25 -12.84
C ASP A 292 -11.21 -0.96 -11.92
N MET A 293 -10.06 -1.22 -11.28
CA MET A 293 -9.91 -2.30 -10.31
C MET A 293 -10.83 -2.11 -9.09
N VAL A 294 -10.97 -0.87 -8.58
CA VAL A 294 -11.87 -0.58 -7.45
C VAL A 294 -13.33 -0.78 -7.84
N GLN A 295 -13.74 -0.32 -9.02
CA GLN A 295 -15.09 -0.55 -9.53
C GLN A 295 -15.38 -2.04 -9.69
N HIS A 296 -14.47 -2.78 -10.34
CA HIS A 296 -14.59 -4.22 -10.54
C HIS A 296 -14.60 -4.99 -9.22
N TYR A 297 -13.78 -4.56 -8.25
CA TYR A 297 -13.80 -5.13 -6.90
C TYR A 297 -15.10 -4.86 -6.14
N MET A 298 -15.75 -3.72 -6.33
CA MET A 298 -17.03 -3.44 -5.66
C MET A 298 -18.23 -4.09 -6.35
N ASP A 299 -18.09 -4.41 -7.64
CA ASP A 299 -19.14 -5.02 -8.46
C ASP A 299 -19.28 -6.53 -8.19
N THR A 300 -20.34 -6.92 -7.48
CA THR A 300 -20.58 -8.33 -7.12
C THR A 300 -21.06 -9.18 -8.29
N SER A 301 -21.42 -8.58 -9.42
CA SER A 301 -21.75 -9.32 -10.65
C SER A 301 -20.50 -9.86 -11.36
N GLN A 302 -19.32 -9.39 -10.97
CA GLN A 302 -18.04 -9.75 -11.55
C GLN A 302 -17.16 -10.48 -10.52
N PRO A 303 -16.22 -11.34 -10.96
CA PRO A 303 -15.28 -11.97 -10.06
C PRO A 303 -14.33 -10.94 -9.43
N LEU A 304 -13.65 -11.33 -8.35
CA LEU A 304 -12.57 -10.53 -7.78
C LEU A 304 -11.49 -10.24 -8.85
N PRO A 305 -10.89 -9.04 -8.86
CA PRO A 305 -9.80 -8.71 -9.77
C PRO A 305 -8.72 -9.78 -9.75
N ASP A 306 -8.27 -10.25 -10.92
CA ASP A 306 -7.24 -11.29 -10.97
C ASP A 306 -5.85 -10.69 -10.74
N ILE A 307 -5.52 -10.50 -9.46
CA ILE A 307 -4.20 -10.04 -8.99
C ILE A 307 -3.63 -11.02 -7.95
N PRO A 308 -2.29 -11.08 -7.79
CA PRO A 308 -1.61 -11.93 -6.83
C PRO A 308 -2.17 -11.92 -5.40
N VAL A 309 -2.63 -10.75 -4.92
CA VAL A 309 -3.17 -10.62 -3.56
C VAL A 309 -4.49 -11.34 -3.38
N PHE A 310 -5.39 -11.26 -4.37
CA PHE A 310 -6.73 -11.83 -4.24
C PHE A 310 -6.76 -13.33 -4.45
N GLU A 311 -5.68 -13.94 -4.96
CA GLU A 311 -5.60 -15.38 -5.21
C GLU A 311 -5.99 -16.23 -4.00
N MET A 312 -5.57 -15.86 -2.78
CA MET A 312 -5.95 -16.59 -1.55
C MET A 312 -7.43 -16.48 -1.18
N TYR A 313 -8.11 -15.43 -1.65
CA TYR A 313 -9.48 -15.11 -1.29
C TYR A 313 -10.49 -15.52 -2.38
N ARG A 314 -10.03 -15.91 -3.57
CA ARG A 314 -10.91 -16.30 -4.69
C ARG A 314 -11.90 -17.40 -4.33
N SER A 315 -11.47 -18.37 -3.51
CA SER A 315 -12.34 -19.46 -3.02
C SER A 315 -13.41 -19.02 -2.01
N LEU A 316 -13.29 -17.80 -1.47
CA LEU A 316 -14.17 -17.23 -0.46
C LEU A 316 -15.19 -16.24 -1.05
N ASP A 317 -15.12 -15.94 -2.35
CA ASP A 317 -16.06 -15.06 -3.05
C ASP A 317 -16.95 -15.91 -3.98
N PRO A 318 -18.28 -15.90 -3.80
CA PRO A 318 -19.17 -16.82 -4.52
C PRO A 318 -19.15 -16.59 -6.04
N THR A 319 -19.18 -15.33 -6.50
CA THR A 319 -19.11 -15.00 -7.93
C THR A 319 -17.79 -15.47 -8.55
N THR A 320 -16.69 -15.26 -7.81
CA THR A 320 -15.37 -15.70 -8.27
C THR A 320 -15.27 -17.21 -8.37
N VAL A 321 -15.85 -17.95 -7.42
CA VAL A 321 -15.86 -19.43 -7.45
C VAL A 321 -16.61 -19.96 -8.67
N GLU A 322 -17.73 -19.34 -9.04
CA GLU A 322 -18.51 -19.74 -10.22
C GLU A 322 -17.72 -19.49 -11.51
N VAL A 323 -17.20 -18.26 -11.69
CA VAL A 323 -16.43 -17.89 -12.88
C VAL A 323 -15.13 -18.69 -13.00
N ASP A 324 -14.43 -18.96 -11.90
CA ASP A 324 -13.20 -19.76 -11.93
C ASP A 324 -13.48 -21.23 -12.33
N LYS A 325 -14.65 -21.77 -11.96
CA LYS A 325 -15.09 -23.10 -12.40
C LYS A 325 -15.43 -23.13 -13.88
N GLU A 326 -16.13 -22.11 -14.38
CA GLU A 326 -16.51 -22.00 -15.79
C GLU A 326 -15.29 -21.83 -16.71
N THR A 327 -14.34 -20.99 -16.29
CA THR A 327 -13.12 -20.69 -17.07
C THR A 327 -12.02 -21.74 -16.90
N GLY A 328 -12.16 -22.66 -15.94
CA GLY A 328 -11.14 -23.66 -15.63
C GLY A 328 -9.84 -23.06 -15.08
N ARG A 329 -9.92 -21.88 -14.44
CA ARG A 329 -8.74 -21.17 -13.91
C ARG A 329 -8.08 -22.00 -12.79
N PRO A 330 -6.76 -22.23 -12.83
CA PRO A 330 -6.09 -22.97 -11.76
C PRO A 330 -6.12 -22.17 -10.44
N PRO A 331 -6.40 -22.81 -9.28
CA PRO A 331 -6.46 -22.13 -7.99
C PRO A 331 -5.17 -21.40 -7.59
N ARG A 332 -4.01 -21.92 -8.01
CA ARG A 332 -2.66 -21.41 -7.70
C ARG A 332 -1.98 -20.73 -8.92
N PHE A 333 -2.77 -20.04 -9.75
CA PHE A 333 -2.30 -19.37 -10.97
C PHE A 333 -1.07 -18.48 -10.78
N TRP A 334 -1.07 -17.59 -9.78
CA TRP A 334 0.02 -16.63 -9.54
C TRP A 334 1.17 -17.24 -8.74
N ARG A 335 0.86 -18.13 -7.78
CA ARG A 335 1.84 -18.76 -6.89
C ARG A 335 2.80 -19.72 -7.57
N ASP A 336 2.27 -20.51 -8.51
CA ASP A 336 3.03 -21.59 -9.14
C ASP A 336 3.74 -21.15 -10.41
N MET A 337 3.51 -19.91 -10.85
CA MET A 337 4.22 -19.28 -11.96
C MET A 337 5.70 -19.07 -11.61
N ASP A 338 6.59 -19.31 -12.57
CA ASP A 338 8.00 -18.93 -12.48
C ASP A 338 8.20 -17.42 -12.69
N ASP A 339 9.33 -16.91 -12.24
CA ASP A 339 9.61 -15.46 -12.28
C ASP A 339 9.69 -14.94 -13.73
N THR A 340 10.09 -15.76 -14.70
CA THR A 340 10.17 -15.36 -16.10
C THR A 340 8.79 -15.20 -16.73
N THR A 341 7.90 -16.18 -16.58
CA THR A 341 6.51 -16.07 -17.04
C THR A 341 5.75 -14.98 -16.29
N PHE A 342 6.02 -14.78 -15.00
CA PHE A 342 5.44 -13.68 -14.23
C PHE A 342 5.79 -12.31 -14.81
N ASN A 343 7.07 -12.09 -15.13
CA ASN A 343 7.52 -10.84 -15.75
C ASN A 343 6.92 -10.63 -17.14
N GLN A 344 6.79 -11.70 -17.95
CA GLN A 344 6.11 -11.64 -19.23
C GLN A 344 4.64 -11.23 -19.06
N LYS A 345 3.93 -11.80 -18.07
CA LYS A 345 2.53 -11.47 -17.80
C LYS A 345 2.36 -10.01 -17.35
N ILE A 346 3.30 -9.50 -16.56
CA ILE A 346 3.33 -8.09 -16.17
C ILE A 346 3.45 -7.17 -17.40
N THR A 347 4.35 -7.50 -18.33
CA THR A 347 4.52 -6.74 -19.58
C THR A 347 3.27 -6.81 -20.44
N GLU A 348 2.68 -8.00 -20.63
CA GLU A 348 1.44 -8.18 -21.38
C GLU A 348 0.29 -7.33 -20.79
N LEU A 349 0.15 -7.31 -19.46
CA LEU A 349 -0.84 -6.48 -18.79
C LEU A 349 -0.57 -5.00 -18.97
N GLN A 350 0.69 -4.57 -18.92
CA GLN A 350 1.08 -3.18 -19.17
C GLN A 350 0.77 -2.75 -20.61
N ASP A 351 1.04 -3.62 -21.58
CA ASP A 351 0.78 -3.39 -23.00
C ASP A 351 -0.72 -3.33 -23.27
N ARG A 352 -1.49 -4.27 -22.72
CA ARG A 352 -2.96 -4.27 -22.82
C ARG A 352 -3.58 -3.00 -22.22
N LEU A 353 -3.09 -2.57 -21.07
CA LEU A 353 -3.55 -1.38 -20.38
C LEU A 353 -3.16 -0.11 -21.16
N SER A 354 -1.98 -0.06 -21.77
CA SER A 354 -1.58 1.04 -22.64
C SER A 354 -2.41 1.09 -23.93
N ALA A 355 -2.60 -0.06 -24.58
CA ALA A 355 -3.42 -0.18 -25.78
C ALA A 355 -4.88 0.19 -25.53
N PHE A 356 -5.42 -0.12 -24.35
CA PHE A 356 -6.81 0.21 -24.02
C PHE A 356 -7.05 1.72 -23.78
N TYR A 357 -6.06 2.45 -23.26
CA TYR A 357 -6.21 3.85 -22.90
C TYR A 357 -5.62 4.83 -23.92
N TYR A 358 -4.68 4.39 -24.76
CA TYR A 358 -3.99 5.21 -25.76
C TYR A 358 -4.12 4.70 -27.19
N GLY A 359 -4.49 3.43 -27.38
CA GLY A 359 -4.88 2.89 -28.69
C GLY A 359 -6.34 3.20 -28.98
#